data_AF-A0A8T5RYD6-F1
#
_entry.id   AF-A0A8T5RYD6-F1
#
_cell.length_a   1.000
_cell.length_b   1.000
_cell.length_c   1.000
_cell.angle_alpha   90.00
_cell.angle_beta   90.00
_cell.angle_gamma   90.00
#
_symmetry.space_group_name_H-M   'P 1'
#
loop_
_entity.id
_entity.type
_entity.pdbx_description
1 polymer ?
#
loop_
_entity_poly.entity_id
_entity_poly.type
_entity_poly.pdbx_seq_one_letter_code
_entity_poly.pdbx_strand_id
1 'polypeptide(L)'
;MGEKERISRDSKPNKYLIGPGSGLVLMGFAYIIWWFAGPWAWEAIATDPRWAHNWAYAIIIFNVGLAWYHRSPLTCTLAMIQSFMLPITASGSFNTIICTAITAILFLVWGILVIFEKRKGIAFLGEKVSKKGKIWLNMHTLIIAWILIAHMGLMFFIVRLPLEFPLYQIANNAGFLTNLPPEGLEFATWSYDIGLFIFLIFALKEQYKMGYNAQNKSWPRLSFYIAILVMGVSLLTLLIQDLTIGLDWVGTFYG
;
A
#
# COMPACT_ATOMS: atom_id res chain seq x y z
N MET A 1 -15.60 -31.40 27.41
CA MET A 1 -15.37 -30.16 26.63
C MET A 1 -15.44 -30.51 25.15
N GLY A 2 -16.44 -29.98 24.45
CA GLY A 2 -16.69 -30.32 23.05
C GLY A 2 -15.68 -29.66 22.11
N GLU A 3 -15.41 -30.30 20.97
CA GLU A 3 -14.51 -29.80 19.92
C GLU A 3 -14.90 -28.40 19.44
N LYS A 4 -16.19 -28.06 19.47
CA LYS A 4 -16.73 -26.69 19.23
C LYS A 4 -16.21 -25.63 20.21
N GLU A 5 -15.96 -25.97 21.48
CA GLU A 5 -15.39 -25.05 22.48
C GLU A 5 -13.88 -24.85 22.34
N ARG A 6 -13.16 -25.80 21.72
CA ARG A 6 -11.74 -25.60 21.36
C ARG A 6 -11.59 -24.70 20.14
N ILE A 7 -12.47 -24.83 19.16
CA ILE A 7 -12.43 -24.02 17.93
C ILE A 7 -12.68 -22.53 18.23
N SER A 8 -13.51 -22.19 19.23
CA SER A 8 -13.78 -20.79 19.59
C SER A 8 -12.64 -20.10 20.36
N ARG A 9 -11.69 -20.86 20.94
CA ARG A 9 -10.52 -20.29 21.65
C ARG A 9 -9.30 -20.09 20.76
N ASP A 10 -9.24 -20.75 19.60
CA ASP A 10 -8.02 -20.88 18.79
C ASP A 10 -7.65 -19.64 17.95
N SER A 11 -8.40 -18.54 18.02
CA SER A 11 -8.00 -17.31 17.33
C SER A 11 -8.58 -16.03 17.94
N LYS A 12 -8.54 -15.85 19.27
CA LYS A 12 -8.70 -14.48 19.79
C LYS A 12 -7.53 -13.65 19.27
N PRO A 13 -7.74 -12.71 18.33
CA PRO A 13 -6.65 -11.90 17.82
C PRO A 13 -6.05 -11.16 19.01
N ASN A 14 -4.74 -11.24 19.18
CA ASN A 14 -4.07 -10.47 20.20
C ASN A 14 -4.34 -8.99 19.89
N LYS A 15 -5.16 -8.34 20.72
CA LYS A 15 -5.57 -6.94 20.61
C LYS A 15 -4.40 -5.95 20.61
N TYR A 16 -3.17 -6.41 20.86
CA TYR A 16 -1.94 -5.65 20.86
C TYR A 16 -0.95 -6.05 19.74
N LEU A 17 -1.44 -6.66 18.65
CA LEU A 17 -0.62 -6.98 17.48
C LEU A 17 -0.23 -5.68 16.72
N ILE A 18 0.81 -5.02 17.23
CA ILE A 18 1.58 -4.00 16.52
C ILE A 18 2.59 -4.72 15.63
N GLY A 19 2.51 -4.49 14.33
CA GLY A 19 3.36 -5.12 13.31
C GLY A 19 3.24 -4.41 11.95
N PRO A 20 3.56 -5.10 10.84
CA PRO A 20 3.57 -4.48 9.51
C PRO A 20 2.17 -3.97 9.14
N GLY A 21 1.12 -4.72 9.50
CA GLY A 21 -0.27 -4.31 9.27
C GLY A 21 -0.61 -2.94 9.87
N SER A 22 -0.31 -2.69 11.15
CA SER A 22 -0.52 -1.37 11.77
C SER A 22 0.29 -0.26 11.10
N GLY A 23 1.52 -0.56 10.67
CA GLY A 23 2.36 0.42 9.99
C GLY A 23 1.74 0.83 8.66
N LEU A 24 1.28 -0.15 7.87
CA LEU A 24 0.58 0.09 6.61
C LEU A 24 -0.78 0.78 6.79
N VAL A 25 -1.54 0.45 7.85
CA VAL A 25 -2.79 1.16 8.17
C VAL A 25 -2.50 2.64 8.43
N LEU A 26 -1.53 2.95 9.28
CA LEU A 26 -1.17 4.34 9.57
C LEU A 26 -0.64 5.05 8.33
N MET A 27 0.22 4.39 7.56
CA MET A 27 0.78 4.93 6.32
C MET A 27 -0.27 5.22 5.27
N GLY A 28 -1.12 4.25 4.94
CA GLY A 28 -2.20 4.44 3.98
C GLY A 28 -3.21 5.48 4.47
N PHE A 29 -3.56 5.49 5.76
CA PHE A 29 -4.51 6.46 6.30
C PHE A 29 -3.96 7.89 6.32
N ALA A 30 -2.72 8.08 6.77
CA ALA A 30 -2.04 9.37 6.72
C ALA A 30 -1.94 9.85 5.26
N TYR A 31 -1.66 8.94 4.33
CA TYR A 31 -1.54 9.28 2.93
C TYR A 31 -2.89 9.64 2.28
N ILE A 32 -3.97 8.96 2.67
CA ILE A 32 -5.34 9.35 2.31
C ILE A 32 -5.66 10.75 2.85
N ILE A 33 -5.37 11.03 4.13
CA ILE A 33 -5.63 12.35 4.72
C ILE A 33 -4.85 13.43 3.95
N TRP A 34 -3.58 13.18 3.65
CA TRP A 34 -2.75 14.12 2.91
C TRP A 34 -3.35 14.47 1.54
N TRP A 35 -3.70 13.45 0.75
CA TRP A 35 -4.22 13.65 -0.61
C TRP A 35 -5.72 13.94 -0.71
N PHE A 36 -6.49 13.77 0.36
CA PHE A 36 -7.95 14.00 0.35
C PHE A 36 -8.35 15.24 1.16
N ALA A 37 -7.71 15.51 2.29
CA ALA A 37 -8.08 16.61 3.19
C ALA A 37 -7.25 17.88 2.95
N GLY A 38 -6.09 17.78 2.31
CA GLY A 38 -5.25 18.93 2.01
C GLY A 38 -5.79 19.78 0.86
N PRO A 39 -5.90 21.12 0.98
CA PRO A 39 -6.29 21.97 -0.13
C PRO A 39 -5.32 21.88 -1.32
N TRP A 40 -4.02 21.70 -1.06
CA TRP A 40 -2.99 21.53 -2.08
C TRP A 40 -3.23 20.30 -2.97
N ALA A 41 -3.81 19.22 -2.43
CA ALA A 41 -4.05 18.00 -3.19
C ALA A 41 -5.15 18.20 -4.23
N TRP A 42 -6.20 18.94 -3.87
CA TRP A 42 -7.27 19.29 -4.80
C TRP A 42 -6.80 20.29 -5.87
N GLU A 43 -5.94 21.24 -5.50
CA GLU A 43 -5.29 22.14 -6.45
C GLU A 43 -4.39 21.38 -7.43
N ALA A 44 -3.55 20.46 -6.93
CA ALA A 44 -2.70 19.62 -7.76
C ALA A 44 -3.51 18.79 -8.77
N ILE A 45 -4.63 18.19 -8.34
CA ILE A 45 -5.51 17.40 -9.22
C ILE A 45 -6.28 18.27 -10.21
N ALA A 46 -6.70 19.47 -9.81
CA ALA A 46 -7.37 20.41 -10.72
C ALA A 46 -6.43 20.90 -11.83
N THR A 47 -5.15 21.08 -11.51
CA THR A 47 -4.10 21.47 -12.46
C THR A 47 -3.67 20.29 -13.33
N ASP A 48 -3.47 19.12 -12.74
CA ASP A 48 -3.05 17.91 -13.43
C ASP A 48 -3.75 16.66 -12.84
N PRO A 49 -4.77 16.12 -13.54
CA PRO A 49 -5.53 14.96 -13.06
C PRO A 49 -4.69 13.68 -12.91
N ARG A 50 -3.48 13.64 -13.48
CA ARG A 50 -2.57 12.49 -13.37
C ARG A 50 -2.16 12.23 -11.90
N TRP A 51 -2.19 13.24 -11.03
CA TRP A 51 -1.94 13.11 -9.58
C TRP A 51 -2.93 12.20 -8.84
N ALA A 52 -4.07 11.84 -9.45
CA ALA A 52 -5.04 10.93 -8.86
C ALA A 52 -4.45 9.56 -8.48
N HIS A 53 -3.33 9.14 -9.08
CA HIS A 53 -2.65 7.88 -8.75
C HIS A 53 -2.31 7.74 -7.26
N ASN A 54 -2.07 8.85 -6.56
CA ASN A 54 -1.76 8.84 -5.12
C ASN A 54 -2.92 8.34 -4.27
N TRP A 55 -4.17 8.57 -4.69
CA TRP A 55 -5.34 7.97 -4.05
C TRP A 55 -5.36 6.46 -4.23
N ALA A 56 -5.02 5.95 -5.42
CA ALA A 56 -4.90 4.51 -5.62
C ALA A 56 -3.85 3.91 -4.67
N TYR A 57 -2.68 4.53 -4.57
CA TYR A 57 -1.60 4.07 -3.70
C TYR A 57 -2.04 4.02 -2.23
N ALA A 58 -2.61 5.12 -1.75
CA ALA A 58 -3.02 5.25 -0.36
C ALA A 58 -4.12 4.25 0.02
N ILE A 59 -5.12 4.05 -0.84
CA ILE A 59 -6.19 3.06 -0.63
C ILE A 59 -5.64 1.63 -0.57
N ILE A 60 -4.73 1.26 -1.47
CA ILE A 60 -4.16 -0.09 -1.52
C ILE A 60 -3.37 -0.37 -0.24
N ILE A 61 -2.47 0.54 0.13
CA ILE A 61 -1.61 0.42 1.31
C ILE A 61 -2.48 0.30 2.57
N PHE A 62 -3.50 1.15 2.69
CA PHE A 62 -4.46 1.09 3.78
C PHE A 62 -5.20 -0.26 3.83
N ASN A 63 -5.72 -0.72 2.69
CA ASN A 63 -6.49 -1.97 2.65
C ASN A 63 -5.63 -3.20 2.96
N VAL A 64 -4.42 -3.28 2.44
CA VAL A 64 -3.47 -4.36 2.75
C VAL A 64 -3.15 -4.37 4.25
N GLY A 65 -2.98 -3.20 4.85
CA GLY A 65 -2.82 -3.05 6.30
C GLY A 65 -4.03 -3.59 7.09
N LEU A 66 -5.25 -3.27 6.67
CA LEU A 66 -6.48 -3.76 7.30
C LEU A 66 -6.68 -5.28 7.11
N ALA A 67 -6.36 -5.81 5.93
CA ALA A 67 -6.45 -7.23 5.61
C ALA A 67 -5.57 -8.11 6.50
N TRP A 68 -4.45 -7.56 6.99
CA TRP A 68 -3.59 -8.21 7.97
C TRP A 68 -4.31 -8.56 9.29
N TYR A 69 -5.32 -7.77 9.67
CA TYR A 69 -6.10 -7.98 10.90
C TYR A 69 -7.29 -8.92 10.72
N HIS A 70 -7.96 -8.91 9.57
CA HIS A 70 -9.19 -9.67 9.35
C HIS A 70 -8.94 -11.15 8.98
N ARG A 71 -7.74 -11.49 8.48
CA ARG A 71 -7.22 -12.88 8.28
C ARG A 71 -8.19 -13.90 7.65
N SER A 72 -9.16 -13.46 6.85
CA SER A 72 -9.98 -14.37 6.04
C SER A 72 -9.30 -14.63 4.70
N PRO A 73 -9.18 -15.90 4.24
CA PRO A 73 -8.49 -16.22 2.99
C PRO A 73 -9.01 -15.43 1.78
N LEU A 74 -10.34 -15.26 1.67
CA LEU A 74 -10.95 -14.50 0.57
C LEU A 74 -10.55 -13.02 0.65
N THR A 75 -10.66 -12.41 1.82
CA THR A 75 -10.33 -10.99 2.02
C THR A 75 -8.84 -10.69 1.85
N CYS A 76 -7.96 -11.59 2.29
CA CYS A 76 -6.51 -11.47 2.08
C CYS A 76 -6.14 -11.65 0.60
N THR A 77 -6.81 -12.57 -0.10
CA THR A 77 -6.63 -12.76 -1.55
C THR A 77 -7.09 -11.53 -2.32
N LEU A 78 -8.21 -10.93 -1.94
CA LEU A 78 -8.70 -9.71 -2.57
C LEU A 78 -7.77 -8.52 -2.33
N ALA A 79 -7.22 -8.38 -1.11
CA ALA A 79 -6.19 -7.36 -0.83
C ALA A 79 -4.90 -7.58 -1.64
N MET A 80 -4.48 -8.85 -1.83
CA MET A 80 -3.37 -9.18 -2.72
C MET A 80 -3.70 -8.81 -4.17
N ILE A 81 -4.88 -9.17 -4.70
CA ILE A 81 -5.32 -8.77 -6.04
C ILE A 81 -5.28 -7.24 -6.19
N GLN A 82 -5.80 -6.52 -5.20
CA GLN A 82 -5.78 -5.07 -5.21
C GLN A 82 -4.34 -4.52 -5.20
N SER A 83 -3.40 -5.17 -4.51
CA SER A 83 -2.00 -4.75 -4.50
C SER A 83 -1.29 -4.87 -5.86
N PHE A 84 -1.79 -5.69 -6.80
CA PHE A 84 -1.29 -5.68 -8.18
C PHE A 84 -1.58 -4.35 -8.90
N MET A 85 -2.58 -3.58 -8.44
CA MET A 85 -2.84 -2.25 -9.01
C MET A 85 -1.72 -1.25 -8.70
N LEU A 86 -0.86 -1.48 -7.70
CA LEU A 86 0.28 -0.60 -7.41
C LEU A 86 1.26 -0.53 -8.58
N PRO A 87 1.93 -1.62 -9.01
CA PRO A 87 2.87 -1.57 -10.13
C PRO A 87 2.18 -1.18 -11.45
N ILE A 88 0.91 -1.55 -11.66
CA ILE A 88 0.13 -1.14 -12.85
C ILE A 88 -0.06 0.38 -12.89
N THR A 89 -0.39 0.97 -11.74
CA THR A 89 -0.60 2.42 -11.65
C THR A 89 0.75 3.14 -11.73
N ALA A 90 1.76 2.61 -11.06
CA ALA A 90 3.13 3.14 -11.02
C ALA A 90 3.92 2.97 -12.31
N SER A 91 3.48 2.14 -13.26
CA SER A 91 4.08 2.07 -14.59
C SER A 91 3.65 3.22 -15.49
N GLY A 92 2.54 3.90 -15.17
CA GLY A 92 1.90 4.89 -16.05
C GLY A 92 1.33 4.27 -17.34
N SER A 93 1.14 2.95 -17.38
CA SER A 93 0.59 2.26 -18.57
C SER A 93 -0.92 2.48 -18.74
N PHE A 94 -1.61 2.92 -17.69
CA PHE A 94 -3.06 3.12 -17.68
C PHE A 94 -3.41 4.47 -17.07
N ASN A 95 -4.56 5.00 -17.47
CA ASN A 95 -5.09 6.24 -16.91
C ASN A 95 -5.29 6.11 -15.40
N THR A 96 -4.70 7.04 -14.64
CA THR A 96 -4.62 6.96 -13.18
C THR A 96 -5.94 7.22 -12.48
N ILE A 97 -6.86 7.97 -13.09
CA ILE A 97 -8.23 8.12 -12.60
C ILE A 97 -8.95 6.77 -12.68
N ILE A 98 -8.83 6.06 -13.81
CA ILE A 98 -9.42 4.73 -13.99
C ILE A 98 -8.81 3.74 -12.98
N CYS A 99 -7.48 3.73 -12.81
CA CYS A 99 -6.81 2.90 -11.80
C CYS A 99 -7.31 3.18 -10.38
N THR A 100 -7.52 4.46 -10.05
CA THR A 100 -8.05 4.89 -8.76
C THR A 100 -9.49 4.42 -8.56
N ALA A 101 -10.34 4.56 -9.57
CA ALA A 101 -11.72 4.09 -9.52
C ALA A 101 -11.80 2.57 -9.31
N ILE A 102 -11.03 1.79 -10.08
CA ILE A 102 -10.92 0.33 -9.91
C ILE A 102 -10.47 -0.01 -8.49
N THR A 103 -9.43 0.68 -8.01
CA THR A 103 -8.89 0.47 -6.66
C THR A 103 -9.92 0.76 -5.58
N ALA A 104 -10.68 1.85 -5.71
CA ALA A 104 -11.76 2.20 -4.79
C ALA A 104 -12.89 1.16 -4.80
N ILE A 105 -13.28 0.66 -5.98
CA ILE A 105 -14.29 -0.41 -6.11
C ILE A 105 -13.81 -1.68 -5.41
N LEU A 106 -12.56 -2.10 -5.63
CA LEU A 106 -11.99 -3.26 -4.96
C LEU A 106 -11.95 -3.09 -3.43
N PHE A 107 -11.64 -1.89 -2.95
CA PHE A 107 -11.70 -1.57 -1.52
C PHE A 107 -13.12 -1.68 -0.95
N LEU A 108 -14.12 -1.16 -1.66
CA LEU A 108 -15.52 -1.26 -1.24
C LEU A 108 -16.01 -2.72 -1.21
N VAL A 109 -15.69 -3.51 -2.24
CA VAL A 109 -16.01 -4.95 -2.28
C VAL A 109 -15.35 -5.66 -1.10
N TRP A 110 -14.09 -5.37 -0.81
CA TRP A 110 -13.39 -5.91 0.35
C TRP A 110 -14.10 -5.55 1.67
N GLY A 111 -14.46 -4.28 1.85
CA GLY A 111 -15.15 -3.80 3.05
C GLY A 111 -16.51 -4.46 3.27
N ILE A 112 -17.28 -4.62 2.19
CA ILE A 112 -18.56 -5.34 2.21
C ILE A 112 -18.36 -6.78 2.68
N LEU A 113 -17.39 -7.51 2.11
CA LEU A 113 -17.09 -8.89 2.50
C LEU A 113 -16.71 -8.99 3.98
N VAL A 114 -15.85 -8.10 4.47
CA VAL A 114 -15.44 -8.05 5.87
C VAL A 114 -16.62 -7.83 6.81
N ILE A 115 -17.52 -6.88 6.48
CA ILE A 115 -18.72 -6.61 7.26
C ILE A 115 -19.63 -7.84 7.30
N PHE A 116 -19.84 -8.50 6.15
CA PHE A 116 -20.65 -9.72 6.07
C PHE A 116 -20.06 -10.87 6.90
N GLU A 117 -18.76 -11.14 6.78
CA GLU A 117 -18.09 -12.19 7.55
C GLU A 117 -18.15 -11.92 9.06
N LYS A 118 -17.94 -10.66 9.47
CA LYS A 118 -18.06 -10.27 10.89
C LYS A 118 -19.47 -10.43 11.42
N ARG A 119 -20.50 -10.07 10.64
CA ARG A 119 -21.91 -10.23 11.05
C ARG A 119 -22.33 -11.69 11.15
N LYS A 120 -21.86 -12.55 10.23
CA LYS A 120 -22.18 -13.99 10.23
C LYS A 120 -21.32 -14.79 11.21
N GLY A 121 -20.19 -14.24 11.67
CA GLY A 121 -19.23 -14.95 12.52
C GLY A 121 -18.49 -16.09 11.82
N ILE A 122 -18.59 -16.17 10.48
CA ILE A 122 -18.02 -17.25 9.67
C ILE A 122 -17.31 -16.59 8.47
N ALA A 123 -16.04 -16.94 8.26
CA ALA A 123 -15.28 -16.50 7.09
C ALA A 123 -15.75 -17.22 5.82
N PHE A 124 -15.86 -16.49 4.71
CA PHE A 124 -16.11 -17.10 3.40
C PHE A 124 -14.98 -18.08 3.07
N LEU A 125 -15.35 -19.24 2.53
CA LEU A 125 -14.45 -20.38 2.26
C LEU A 125 -13.82 -21.00 3.53
N GLY A 126 -14.18 -20.55 4.73
CA GLY A 126 -13.65 -21.04 5.99
C GLY A 126 -13.81 -22.55 6.14
N GLU A 127 -14.96 -23.11 5.81
CA GLU A 127 -15.18 -24.56 5.97
C GLU A 127 -14.60 -25.39 4.82
N LYS A 128 -14.39 -24.76 3.65
CA LYS A 128 -13.90 -25.43 2.43
C LYS A 128 -12.38 -25.55 2.38
N VAL A 129 -11.65 -24.74 3.15
CA VAL A 129 -10.18 -24.73 3.15
C VAL A 129 -9.65 -25.36 4.44
N SER A 130 -8.70 -26.29 4.30
CA SER A 130 -8.04 -26.92 5.45
C SER A 130 -7.34 -25.89 6.34
N LYS A 131 -7.16 -26.19 7.64
CA LYS A 131 -6.46 -25.28 8.59
C LYS A 131 -5.07 -24.88 8.08
N LYS A 132 -4.30 -25.83 7.53
CA LYS A 132 -2.99 -25.57 6.92
C LYS A 132 -3.11 -24.67 5.67
N GLY A 133 -4.10 -24.92 4.82
CA GLY A 133 -4.36 -24.11 3.63
C GLY A 133 -4.70 -22.65 3.95
N LYS A 134 -5.53 -22.39 4.97
CA LYS A 134 -5.85 -21.02 5.42
C LYS A 134 -4.62 -20.28 5.88
N ILE A 135 -3.82 -20.93 6.72
CA ILE A 135 -2.57 -20.38 7.24
C ILE A 135 -1.64 -20.04 6.08
N TRP A 136 -1.45 -20.98 5.15
CA TRP A 136 -0.60 -20.80 3.99
C TRP A 136 -1.09 -19.64 3.11
N LEU A 137 -2.38 -19.59 2.78
CA LEU A 137 -2.98 -18.54 1.96
C LEU A 137 -2.81 -17.18 2.61
N ASN A 138 -3.18 -17.02 3.88
CA ASN A 138 -3.06 -15.76 4.59
C ASN A 138 -1.61 -15.27 4.63
N MET A 139 -0.64 -16.19 4.84
CA MET A 139 0.77 -15.84 4.88
C MET A 139 1.28 -15.36 3.52
N HIS A 140 1.07 -16.15 2.46
CA HIS A 140 1.65 -15.87 1.15
C HIS A 140 0.94 -14.69 0.46
N THR A 141 -0.37 -14.56 0.60
CA THR A 141 -1.10 -13.41 0.04
C THR A 141 -0.60 -12.08 0.63
N LEU A 142 -0.29 -12.03 1.92
CA LEU A 142 0.27 -10.84 2.56
C LEU A 142 1.74 -10.59 2.15
N ILE A 143 2.56 -11.63 2.06
CA ILE A 143 3.94 -11.51 1.56
C ILE A 143 3.95 -10.95 0.14
N ILE A 144 3.12 -11.51 -0.75
CA ILE A 144 2.98 -11.04 -2.14
C ILE A 144 2.51 -9.59 -2.14
N ALA A 145 1.53 -9.23 -1.30
CA ALA A 145 1.06 -7.85 -1.22
C ALA A 145 2.15 -6.86 -0.80
N TRP A 146 3.02 -7.22 0.16
CA TRP A 146 4.14 -6.37 0.55
C TRP A 146 5.20 -6.24 -0.55
N ILE A 147 5.49 -7.34 -1.26
CA ILE A 147 6.38 -7.32 -2.42
C ILE A 147 5.81 -6.37 -3.48
N LEU A 148 4.51 -6.44 -3.76
CA LEU A 148 3.84 -5.57 -4.73
C LEU A 148 3.81 -4.10 -4.28
N ILE A 149 3.71 -3.83 -2.97
CA ILE A 149 3.85 -2.47 -2.44
C ILE A 149 5.25 -1.93 -2.73
N ALA A 150 6.31 -2.69 -2.41
CA ALA A 150 7.68 -2.26 -2.71
C ALA A 150 8.00 -2.26 -4.21
N HIS A 151 7.29 -3.05 -5.02
CA HIS A 151 7.44 -3.06 -6.48
C HIS A 151 7.16 -1.68 -7.08
N MET A 152 6.30 -0.86 -6.46
CA MET A 152 6.10 0.52 -6.86
C MET A 152 7.42 1.30 -6.99
N GLY A 153 8.32 1.17 -6.00
CA GLY A 153 9.64 1.78 -6.07
C GLY A 153 10.52 1.21 -7.18
N LEU A 154 10.38 -0.07 -7.54
CA LEU A 154 11.10 -0.64 -8.69
C LEU A 154 10.60 -0.01 -10.00
N MET A 155 9.29 0.19 -10.14
CA MET A 155 8.73 0.88 -11.31
C MET A 155 9.28 2.29 -11.43
N PHE A 156 9.38 3.02 -10.31
CA PHE A 156 9.97 4.35 -10.30
C PHE A 156 11.44 4.32 -10.74
N PHE A 157 12.31 3.59 -10.04
CA PHE A 157 13.76 3.65 -10.29
C PHE A 157 14.21 3.01 -11.60
N ILE A 158 13.56 1.92 -12.05
CA ILE A 158 14.03 1.14 -13.20
C ILE A 158 13.31 1.56 -14.48
N VAL A 159 12.02 1.90 -14.40
CA VAL A 159 11.20 2.16 -15.60
C VAL A 159 11.00 3.66 -15.81
N ARG A 160 10.59 4.41 -14.78
CA ARG A 160 10.22 5.82 -14.95
C ARG A 160 11.41 6.75 -14.94
N LEU A 161 12.20 6.72 -13.88
CA LEU A 161 13.27 7.69 -13.63
C LEU A 161 14.28 7.80 -14.80
N PRO A 162 14.77 6.71 -15.42
CA PRO A 162 15.72 6.81 -16.53
C PRO A 162 15.11 7.37 -17.82
N LEU A 163 13.79 7.31 -17.97
CA LEU A 163 13.06 7.69 -19.17
C LEU A 163 12.35 9.04 -19.04
N GLU A 164 12.15 9.53 -17.82
CA GLU A 164 11.31 10.71 -17.55
C GLU A 164 11.80 11.96 -18.28
N PHE A 165 13.07 12.35 -18.07
CA PHE A 165 13.63 13.55 -18.67
C PHE A 165 13.66 13.49 -20.21
N PRO A 166 14.14 12.40 -20.86
CA PRO A 166 14.03 12.25 -22.31
C PRO A 166 12.60 12.33 -22.85
N LEU A 167 11.62 11.70 -22.18
CA LEU A 167 10.22 11.74 -22.60
C LEU A 167 9.64 13.15 -22.48
N TYR A 168 9.97 13.86 -21.42
CA TYR A 168 9.48 15.21 -21.20
C TYR A 168 10.00 16.19 -22.28
N GLN A 169 11.25 16.02 -22.72
CA GLN A 169 11.80 16.81 -23.84
C GLN A 169 11.10 16.56 -25.18
N ILE A 170 10.48 15.39 -25.36
CA ILE A 170 9.71 15.07 -26.59
C ILE A 170 8.33 15.71 -26.51
N ALA A 171 7.60 15.46 -25.41
CA ALA A 171 6.31 16.06 -25.13
C ALA A 171 5.93 15.85 -23.66
N ASN A 172 5.19 16.79 -23.08
CA ASN A 172 4.70 16.75 -21.69
C ASN A 172 3.77 15.54 -21.39
N ASN A 173 3.37 14.78 -22.41
CA ASN A 173 2.54 13.58 -22.33
C ASN A 173 3.12 12.37 -23.10
N ALA A 174 4.43 12.34 -23.38
CA ALA A 174 5.04 11.19 -24.07
C ALA A 174 5.15 9.95 -23.16
N GLY A 175 4.84 8.76 -23.70
CA GLY A 175 4.99 7.50 -22.97
C GLY A 175 4.18 7.47 -21.68
N PHE A 176 4.81 7.09 -20.56
CA PHE A 176 4.15 7.03 -19.25
C PHE A 176 3.65 8.40 -18.76
N LEU A 177 4.25 9.50 -19.24
CA LEU A 177 3.81 10.86 -18.90
C LEU A 177 2.38 11.14 -19.39
N THR A 178 1.82 10.33 -20.28
CA THR A 178 0.39 10.42 -20.62
C THR A 178 -0.49 10.27 -19.37
N ASN A 179 -0.08 9.43 -18.43
CA ASN A 179 -0.91 9.02 -17.30
C ASN A 179 -0.34 9.38 -15.93
N LEU A 180 0.98 9.59 -15.82
CA LEU A 180 1.63 10.01 -14.57
C LEU A 180 2.32 11.37 -14.74
N PRO A 181 2.37 12.19 -13.68
CA PRO A 181 3.21 13.37 -13.69
C PRO A 181 4.71 12.98 -13.65
N PRO A 182 5.61 13.89 -14.06
CA PRO A 182 7.03 13.74 -13.74
C PRO A 182 7.20 13.77 -12.21
N GLU A 183 8.10 12.94 -11.68
CA GLU A 183 8.40 12.82 -10.24
C GLU A 183 9.92 12.68 -9.96
N GLY A 184 10.75 12.69 -11.00
CA GLY A 184 12.18 12.44 -10.92
C GLY A 184 12.95 13.46 -10.06
N LEU A 185 12.39 14.65 -9.85
CA LEU A 185 12.95 15.69 -8.98
C LEU A 185 12.22 15.84 -7.65
N GLU A 186 11.23 14.98 -7.36
CA GLU A 186 10.48 15.01 -6.11
C GLU A 186 11.18 14.19 -5.02
N PHE A 187 11.88 14.86 -4.09
CA PHE A 187 12.65 14.20 -3.02
C PHE A 187 11.77 13.32 -2.11
N ALA A 188 10.49 13.67 -1.97
CA ALA A 188 9.51 12.87 -1.24
C ALA A 188 9.36 11.47 -1.86
N THR A 189 9.19 11.41 -3.18
CA THR A 189 9.05 10.16 -3.96
C THR A 189 10.28 9.27 -3.80
N TRP A 190 11.48 9.83 -3.98
CA TRP A 190 12.74 9.09 -3.81
C TRP A 190 12.86 8.46 -2.42
N SER A 191 12.67 9.28 -1.38
CA SER A 191 12.81 8.83 0.00
C SER A 191 11.73 7.82 0.39
N TYR A 192 10.51 7.96 -0.13
CA TYR A 192 9.42 7.02 0.08
C TYR A 192 9.73 5.66 -0.53
N ASP A 193 10.13 5.63 -1.81
CA ASP A 193 10.38 4.39 -2.55
C ASP A 193 11.59 3.62 -2.02
N ILE A 194 12.68 4.31 -1.66
CA ILE A 194 13.81 3.69 -0.94
C ILE A 194 13.33 3.13 0.41
N GLY A 195 12.51 3.91 1.11
CA GLY A 195 11.90 3.52 2.37
C GLY A 195 11.07 2.23 2.27
N LEU A 196 10.31 2.05 1.19
CA LEU A 196 9.52 0.84 0.95
C LEU A 196 10.38 -0.42 0.77
N PHE A 197 11.56 -0.31 0.17
CA PHE A 197 12.50 -1.45 0.12
C PHE A 197 13.02 -1.83 1.51
N ILE A 198 13.36 -0.83 2.31
CA ILE A 198 13.80 -1.04 3.70
C ILE A 198 12.66 -1.68 4.50
N PHE A 199 11.43 -1.17 4.36
CA PHE A 199 10.24 -1.77 4.97
C PHE A 199 10.06 -3.23 4.56
N LEU A 200 10.15 -3.55 3.26
CA LEU A 200 10.00 -4.91 2.77
C LEU A 200 11.01 -5.87 3.41
N ILE A 201 12.28 -5.49 3.48
CA ILE A 201 13.34 -6.30 4.11
C ILE A 201 12.96 -6.65 5.55
N PHE A 202 12.53 -5.67 6.34
CA PHE A 202 12.15 -5.90 7.73
C PHE A 202 10.83 -6.67 7.86
N ALA A 203 9.83 -6.37 7.05
CA ALA A 203 8.56 -7.08 7.04
C ALA A 203 8.75 -8.58 6.71
N LEU A 204 9.56 -8.90 5.68
CA LEU A 204 9.89 -10.29 5.32
C LEU A 204 10.70 -10.99 6.42
N LYS A 205 11.69 -10.32 7.00
CA LYS A 205 12.48 -10.88 8.12
C LYS A 205 11.60 -11.23 9.31
N GLU A 206 10.71 -10.33 9.70
CA GLU A 206 9.78 -10.57 10.80
C GLU A 206 8.78 -11.68 10.46
N GLN A 207 8.24 -11.68 9.25
CA GLN A 207 7.33 -12.71 8.77
C GLN A 207 7.97 -14.08 8.73
N TYR A 208 9.22 -14.19 8.31
CA TYR A 208 9.97 -15.46 8.34
C TYR A 208 10.19 -15.94 9.78
N LYS A 209 10.58 -15.03 10.69
CA LYS A 209 10.77 -15.36 12.12
C LYS A 209 9.48 -15.79 12.81
N MET A 210 8.38 -15.12 12.51
CA MET A 210 7.07 -15.42 13.08
C MET A 210 6.39 -16.60 12.37
N GLY A 211 6.82 -16.92 11.15
CA GLY A 211 6.17 -17.86 10.27
C GLY A 211 4.69 -17.53 10.15
N TYR A 212 3.86 -18.48 10.55
CA TYR A 212 2.41 -18.36 10.56
C TYR A 212 1.82 -17.82 11.87
N ASN A 213 2.67 -17.50 12.85
CA ASN A 213 2.31 -17.09 14.21
C ASN A 213 1.13 -17.88 14.83
N ALA A 214 1.06 -19.20 14.65
CA ALA A 214 0.01 -20.00 15.30
C ALA A 214 0.10 -19.95 16.84
N GLN A 215 1.28 -19.63 17.36
CA GLN A 215 1.52 -19.50 18.79
C GLN A 215 0.98 -18.17 19.36
N ASN A 216 0.40 -17.29 18.52
CA ASN A 216 -0.14 -15.99 18.89
C ASN A 216 0.84 -15.12 19.71
N LYS A 217 2.14 -15.26 19.41
CA LYS A 217 3.20 -14.46 20.02
C LYS A 217 3.09 -13.02 19.54
N SER A 218 3.60 -12.09 20.36
CA SER A 218 3.72 -10.70 19.95
C SER A 218 4.58 -10.60 18.69
N TRP A 219 4.10 -9.81 17.72
CA TRP A 219 4.87 -9.54 16.51
C TRP A 219 6.04 -8.60 16.84
N PRO A 220 7.24 -8.79 16.26
CA PRO A 220 8.32 -7.83 16.39
C PRO A 220 7.89 -6.48 15.80
N ARG A 221 8.28 -5.35 16.40
CA ARG A 221 7.72 -4.03 16.03
C ARG A 221 8.58 -3.26 15.04
N LEU A 222 9.60 -3.88 14.46
CA LEU A 222 10.59 -3.18 13.64
C LEU A 222 9.97 -2.73 12.32
N SER A 223 9.23 -3.58 11.61
CA SER A 223 8.53 -3.18 10.38
C SER A 223 7.52 -2.06 10.62
N PHE A 224 6.86 -2.05 11.79
CA PHE A 224 5.98 -0.96 12.21
C PHE A 224 6.75 0.36 12.33
N TYR A 225 7.84 0.40 13.11
CA TYR A 225 8.63 1.61 13.28
C TYR A 225 9.27 2.08 11.98
N ILE A 226 9.68 1.15 11.11
CA ILE A 226 10.19 1.48 9.78
C ILE A 226 9.09 2.15 8.95
N ALA A 227 7.85 1.65 8.93
CA ALA A 227 6.76 2.33 8.23
C ALA A 227 6.53 3.77 8.74
N ILE A 228 6.65 4.01 10.06
CA ILE A 228 6.59 5.36 10.63
C ILE A 228 7.77 6.21 10.15
N LEU A 229 8.98 5.65 10.13
CA LEU A 229 10.18 6.34 9.68
C LEU A 229 10.10 6.69 8.19
N VAL A 230 9.59 5.78 7.35
CA VAL A 230 9.35 6.03 5.92
C VAL A 230 8.48 7.27 5.74
N MET A 231 7.32 7.31 6.40
CA MET A 231 6.45 8.50 6.37
C MET A 231 7.17 9.77 6.85
N GLY A 232 7.83 9.70 8.00
CA GLY A 232 8.47 10.87 8.61
C GLY A 232 9.59 11.44 7.74
N VAL A 233 10.41 10.57 7.14
CA VAL A 233 11.48 10.98 6.23
C VAL A 233 10.90 11.55 4.94
N SER A 234 9.87 10.94 4.35
CA SER A 234 9.22 11.46 3.13
C SER A 234 8.56 12.82 3.33
N LEU A 235 7.94 13.06 4.47
CA LEU A 235 7.39 14.38 4.80
C LEU A 235 8.49 15.41 5.06
N LEU A 236 9.59 15.00 5.70
CA LEU A 236 10.73 15.88 5.93
C LEU A 236 11.42 16.28 4.62
N THR A 237 11.60 15.35 3.68
CA THR A 237 12.18 15.65 2.37
C THR A 237 11.27 16.54 1.54
N LEU A 238 9.94 16.33 1.60
CA LEU A 238 8.97 17.23 1.00
C LEU A 238 9.07 18.66 1.57
N LEU A 239 9.17 18.79 2.90
CA LEU A 239 9.35 20.09 3.56
C LEU A 239 10.66 20.77 3.13
N ILE A 240 11.76 20.02 3.06
CA ILE A 240 13.04 20.56 2.60
C ILE A 240 12.92 21.05 1.16
N GLN A 241 12.25 20.29 0.28
CA GLN A 241 12.02 20.68 -1.10
C GLN A 241 11.20 21.97 -1.20
N ASP A 242 10.09 22.07 -0.46
CA ASP A 242 9.27 23.27 -0.41
C ASP A 242 10.07 24.50 0.05
N LEU A 243 10.89 24.34 1.11
CA LEU A 243 11.71 25.44 1.62
C LEU A 243 12.88 25.85 0.71
N THR A 244 13.31 25.00 -0.22
CA THR A 244 14.51 25.23 -1.05
C THR A 244 14.18 25.58 -2.49
N ILE A 245 13.15 24.98 -3.06
CA ILE A 245 12.78 25.05 -4.48
C ILE A 245 11.28 25.42 -4.64
N GLY A 246 10.47 25.23 -3.60
CA GLY A 246 9.01 25.42 -3.65
C GLY A 246 8.26 24.19 -4.17
N LEU A 247 6.95 24.19 -4.00
CA LEU A 247 6.07 23.11 -4.51
C LEU A 247 5.83 23.17 -6.03
N ASP A 248 6.10 24.30 -6.70
CA ASP A 248 6.07 24.43 -8.17
C ASP A 248 7.41 24.09 -8.83
N TRP A 249 8.02 23.01 -8.35
CA TRP A 249 9.30 22.53 -8.87
C TRP A 249 9.15 22.01 -10.32
N VAL A 250 7.96 21.55 -10.72
CA VAL A 250 7.68 21.13 -12.11
C VAL A 250 7.84 22.33 -13.04
N GLY A 251 7.19 23.47 -12.76
CA GLY A 251 7.37 24.68 -13.56
C GLY A 251 8.81 25.20 -13.54
N THR A 252 9.52 25.03 -12.42
CA THR A 252 10.90 25.50 -12.24
C THR A 252 11.94 24.71 -13.05
N PHE A 253 11.78 23.39 -13.17
CA PHE A 253 12.79 22.52 -13.79
C PHE A 253 12.41 21.99 -15.17
N TYR A 254 11.13 21.94 -15.47
CA TYR A 254 10.60 21.43 -16.73
C TYR A 254 9.97 22.52 -17.61
N GLY A 255 9.97 23.78 -17.14
CA GLY A 255 9.54 24.98 -17.87
C GLY A 255 10.64 25.65 -18.66
#